data_AF-A0A1Y1S4C7-F1
#
_entry.id   AF-A0A1Y1S4C7-F1
#
_cell.length_a   1.000
_cell.length_b   1.000
_cell.length_c   1.000
_cell.angle_alpha   90.00
_cell.angle_beta   90.00
_cell.angle_gamma   90.00
#
_symmetry.space_group_name_H-M   'P 1'
#
loop_
_entity.id
_entity.type
_entity.pdbx_description
1 polymer ?
#
loop_
_entity_poly.entity_id
_entity_poly.type
_entity_poly.pdbx_seq_one_letter_code
_entity_poly.pdbx_strand_id
1 'polypeptide(L)'
;MESRYDQDEHSVGRAIRVMMTNHNRNKPTDRKEIQDAIGCMKEKTEEIIHKATEYIKIFGLEIVKVGDKKEKFFIVNETSYRKQEAVFYGREASKNEIEKQNKKTNSSQEQNESIQISTQVLRTQTDTQGDIPVEKQQLYTLFGLIQAELDKFNSVDILKDCILFKNENIREYLKKVKGEGYIKQSVEDNVLSYSLGWRFYAEYGRFFNMSKFYKIKKGSRM
;
A
#
# COMPACT_ATOMS: atom_id res chain seq x y z
N MET A 1 -7.54 10.88 36.91
CA MET A 1 -8.54 11.04 35.85
C MET A 1 -7.80 10.92 34.54
N GLU A 2 -7.70 9.72 33.96
CA GLU A 2 -7.49 9.66 32.50
C GLU A 2 -8.67 10.41 31.90
N SER A 3 -8.36 11.40 31.06
CA SER A 3 -9.37 12.32 30.59
C SER A 3 -10.36 11.52 29.73
N ARG A 4 -11.66 11.83 29.81
CA ARG A 4 -12.66 11.17 28.93
C ARG A 4 -12.28 11.25 27.44
N TYR A 5 -11.45 12.22 27.07
CA TYR A 5 -10.87 12.38 25.74
C TYR A 5 -10.00 11.20 25.31
N ASP A 6 -9.15 10.68 26.20
CA ASP A 6 -8.20 9.61 25.87
C ASP A 6 -8.91 8.29 25.53
N GLN A 7 -10.04 8.03 26.19
CA GLN A 7 -10.86 6.82 25.94
C GLN A 7 -11.53 6.83 24.57
N ASP A 8 -11.92 8.01 24.07
CA ASP A 8 -12.59 8.15 22.78
C ASP A 8 -11.61 7.97 21.63
N GLU A 9 -10.42 8.58 21.72
CA GLU A 9 -9.37 8.39 20.72
C GLU A 9 -8.91 6.93 20.64
N HIS A 10 -8.76 6.26 21.78
CA HIS A 10 -8.41 4.84 21.80
C HIS A 10 -9.49 3.99 21.11
N SER A 11 -10.76 4.33 21.30
CA SER A 11 -11.88 3.62 20.67
C SER A 11 -11.91 3.85 19.15
N VAL A 12 -11.65 5.07 18.69
CA VAL A 12 -11.48 5.40 17.26
C VAL A 12 -10.33 4.59 16.65
N GLY A 13 -9.18 4.56 17.32
CA GLY A 13 -8.03 3.77 16.86
C GLY A 13 -8.33 2.28 16.72
N ARG A 14 -9.12 1.69 17.63
CA ARG A 14 -9.58 0.30 17.53
C ARG A 14 -10.53 0.09 16.36
N ALA A 15 -11.50 0.99 16.16
CA ALA A 15 -12.44 0.92 15.04
C ALA A 15 -11.70 0.96 13.70
N ILE A 16 -10.78 1.92 13.50
CA ILE A 16 -9.95 2.02 12.30
C ILE A 16 -9.18 0.71 12.07
N ARG A 17 -8.58 0.15 13.12
CA ARG A 17 -7.80 -1.10 13.02
C ARG A 17 -8.64 -2.27 12.53
N VAL A 18 -9.86 -2.44 13.04
CA VAL A 18 -10.79 -3.48 12.58
C VAL A 18 -11.15 -3.26 11.12
N MET A 19 -11.56 -2.04 10.76
CA MET A 19 -11.99 -1.70 9.40
C MET A 19 -10.87 -1.93 8.37
N MET A 20 -9.64 -1.49 8.67
CA MET A 20 -8.48 -1.71 7.80
C MET A 20 -8.07 -3.19 7.74
N THR A 21 -8.19 -3.94 8.84
CA THR A 21 -7.89 -5.38 8.87
C THR A 21 -8.84 -6.15 7.96
N ASN A 22 -10.13 -5.82 7.97
CA ASN A 22 -11.12 -6.44 7.11
C ASN A 22 -10.99 -6.00 5.65
N HIS A 23 -10.70 -4.73 5.39
CA HIS A 23 -10.36 -4.24 4.06
C HIS A 23 -9.19 -5.02 3.44
N ASN A 24 -8.10 -5.23 4.19
CA ASN A 24 -6.95 -6.03 3.74
C ASN A 24 -7.29 -7.50 3.46
N ARG A 25 -8.41 -7.99 4.00
CA ARG A 25 -8.95 -9.35 3.75
C ARG A 25 -10.02 -9.37 2.66
N ASN A 26 -10.27 -8.24 1.97
CA ASN A 26 -11.38 -8.05 1.05
C ASN A 26 -12.74 -8.44 1.66
N LYS A 27 -12.92 -8.21 2.96
CA LYS A 27 -14.14 -8.54 3.71
C LYS A 27 -14.86 -7.24 4.11
N PRO A 28 -16.19 -7.13 3.97
CA PRO A 28 -16.94 -6.06 4.60
C PRO A 28 -16.80 -6.14 6.13
N THR A 29 -16.72 -4.98 6.77
CA THR A 29 -16.72 -4.87 8.23
C THR A 29 -18.15 -4.75 8.72
N ASP A 30 -18.59 -5.65 9.60
CA ASP A 30 -19.89 -5.56 10.25
C ASP A 30 -19.85 -4.53 11.39
N ARG A 31 -20.93 -3.76 11.57
CA ARG A 31 -21.06 -2.81 12.69
C ARG A 31 -20.87 -3.48 14.04
N LYS A 32 -21.40 -4.71 14.19
CA LYS A 32 -21.25 -5.51 15.41
C LYS A 32 -19.78 -5.82 15.70
N GLU A 33 -18.99 -6.11 14.68
CA GLU A 33 -17.55 -6.38 14.82
C GLU A 33 -16.80 -5.14 15.35
N ILE A 34 -17.17 -3.94 14.87
CA ILE A 34 -16.62 -2.68 15.38
C ILE A 34 -17.05 -2.47 16.83
N GLN A 35 -18.33 -2.66 17.14
CA GLN A 35 -18.89 -2.51 18.48
C GLN A 35 -18.21 -3.44 19.50
N ASP A 36 -18.02 -4.70 19.14
CA ASP A 36 -17.35 -5.71 19.97
C ASP A 36 -15.88 -5.31 20.24
N ALA A 37 -15.18 -4.73 19.24
CA ALA A 37 -13.79 -4.33 19.38
C ALA A 37 -13.59 -3.08 20.24
N ILE A 38 -14.50 -2.10 20.15
CA ILE A 38 -14.44 -0.86 20.95
C ILE A 38 -15.03 -1.05 22.35
N GLY A 39 -15.93 -2.01 22.54
CA GLY A 39 -16.54 -2.33 23.84
C GLY A 39 -17.49 -1.25 24.35
N CYS A 40 -18.25 -0.58 23.46
CA CYS A 40 -19.13 0.53 23.84
C CYS A 40 -20.60 0.36 23.37
N MET A 41 -21.47 1.27 23.84
CA MET A 41 -22.89 1.28 23.50
C MET A 41 -23.14 1.67 22.03
N LYS A 42 -24.33 1.33 21.52
CA LYS A 42 -24.68 1.44 20.10
C LYS A 42 -24.65 2.88 19.58
N GLU A 43 -25.05 3.84 20.40
CA GLU A 43 -25.07 5.28 20.08
C GLU A 43 -23.64 5.81 19.91
N LYS A 44 -22.77 5.48 20.87
CA LYS A 44 -21.36 5.87 20.84
C LYS A 44 -20.59 5.21 19.68
N THR A 45 -21.03 4.03 19.25
CA THR A 45 -20.45 3.32 18.10
C THR A 45 -20.58 4.13 16.80
N GLU A 46 -21.71 4.81 16.55
CA GLU A 46 -21.87 5.62 15.32
C GLU A 46 -20.95 6.83 15.31
N GLU A 47 -20.82 7.52 16.43
CA GLU A 47 -19.91 8.65 16.56
C GLU A 47 -18.46 8.21 16.30
N ILE A 48 -18.06 7.07 16.87
CA ILE A 48 -16.73 6.49 16.66
C ILE A 48 -16.51 6.10 15.19
N ILE A 49 -17.50 5.47 14.55
CA ILE A 49 -17.43 5.11 13.13
C ILE A 49 -17.32 6.36 12.26
N HIS A 50 -18.07 7.42 12.57
CA HIS A 50 -18.00 8.68 11.85
C HIS A 50 -16.60 9.30 11.96
N LYS A 51 -16.04 9.41 13.18
CA LYS A 51 -14.66 9.88 13.39
C LYS A 51 -13.64 9.00 12.66
N ALA A 52 -13.76 7.68 12.77
CA ALA A 52 -12.89 6.74 12.07
C ALA A 52 -12.94 6.92 10.55
N THR A 53 -14.11 7.25 10.01
CA THR A 53 -14.30 7.52 8.58
C THR A 53 -13.52 8.75 8.13
N GLU A 54 -13.57 9.84 8.89
CA GLU A 54 -12.79 11.05 8.58
C GLU A 54 -11.29 10.78 8.60
N TYR A 55 -10.78 9.97 9.54
CA TYR A 55 -9.38 9.56 9.53
C TYR A 55 -9.03 8.69 8.33
N ILE A 56 -9.93 7.79 7.92
CA ILE A 56 -9.68 6.90 6.78
C ILE A 56 -9.59 7.68 5.46
N LYS A 57 -10.36 8.78 5.31
CA LYS A 57 -10.27 9.69 4.15
C LYS A 57 -8.90 10.32 3.96
N ILE A 58 -8.14 10.56 5.05
CA ILE A 58 -6.77 11.10 4.97
C ILE A 58 -5.86 10.16 4.16
N PHE A 59 -6.17 8.86 4.10
CA PHE A 59 -5.43 7.88 3.31
C PHE A 59 -5.93 7.76 1.86
N GLY A 60 -6.82 8.64 1.39
CA GLY A 60 -7.44 8.53 0.06
C GLY A 60 -8.40 7.34 -0.08
N LEU A 61 -8.93 6.89 1.06
CA LEU A 61 -9.86 5.77 1.14
C LEU A 61 -11.26 6.28 1.50
N GLU A 62 -12.27 5.64 0.95
CA GLU A 62 -13.66 5.96 1.18
C GLU A 62 -14.39 4.75 1.79
N ILE A 63 -15.26 4.99 2.77
CA ILE A 63 -16.08 3.95 3.37
C ILE A 63 -17.48 4.01 2.76
N VAL A 64 -17.87 2.91 2.12
CA VAL A 64 -19.20 2.73 1.54
C VAL A 64 -20.02 1.81 2.44
N LYS A 65 -21.25 2.21 2.75
CA LYS A 65 -22.21 1.36 3.47
C LYS A 65 -22.85 0.39 2.46
N VAL A 66 -22.76 -0.90 2.72
CA VAL A 66 -23.28 -1.96 1.84
C VAL A 66 -24.37 -2.78 2.53
N GLY A 67 -25.36 -3.24 1.75
CA GLY A 67 -26.50 -4.04 2.19
C GLY A 67 -27.72 -3.24 2.66
N ASP A 68 -28.89 -3.88 2.66
CA ASP A 68 -30.19 -3.24 2.88
C ASP A 68 -30.32 -2.54 4.24
N LYS A 69 -29.67 -3.11 5.27
CA LYS A 69 -29.66 -2.55 6.63
C LYS A 69 -28.54 -1.55 6.87
N LYS A 70 -27.64 -1.34 5.91
CA LYS A 70 -26.45 -0.46 6.02
C LYS A 70 -25.57 -0.77 7.25
N GLU A 71 -25.56 -2.02 7.70
CA GLU A 71 -24.78 -2.49 8.86
C GLU A 71 -23.38 -2.96 8.49
N LYS A 72 -23.06 -2.98 7.19
CA LYS A 72 -21.76 -3.41 6.67
C LYS A 72 -21.04 -2.24 6.01
N PHE A 73 -19.75 -2.16 6.24
CA PHE A 73 -18.87 -1.12 5.72
C PHE A 73 -17.81 -1.74 4.83
N PHE A 74 -17.64 -1.21 3.62
CA PHE A 74 -16.58 -1.61 2.71
C PHE A 74 -15.67 -0.41 2.47
N ILE A 75 -14.35 -0.61 2.49
CA ILE A 75 -13.39 0.45 2.17
C ILE A 75 -13.01 0.32 0.70
N VAL A 76 -13.11 1.41 -0.04
CA VAL A 76 -12.73 1.54 -1.45
C VAL A 76 -11.71 2.66 -1.61
N ASN A 77 -10.96 2.66 -2.71
CA ASN A 77 -10.06 3.75 -3.06
C ASN A 77 -10.87 4.88 -3.71
N GLU A 78 -10.79 6.11 -3.19
CA GLU A 78 -11.58 7.27 -3.64
C GLU A 78 -11.41 7.52 -5.15
N THR A 79 -10.18 7.31 -5.66
CA THR A 79 -9.87 7.48 -7.09
C THR A 79 -10.53 6.43 -7.99
N SER A 80 -10.83 5.26 -7.44
CA SER A 80 -11.49 4.17 -8.17
C SER A 80 -13.00 4.36 -8.20
N TYR A 81 -13.59 4.87 -7.11
CA TYR A 81 -15.04 5.08 -7.00
C TYR A 81 -15.53 6.19 -7.94
N ARG A 82 -14.87 7.36 -7.97
CA ARG A 82 -15.26 8.46 -8.87
C ARG A 82 -15.18 8.10 -10.36
N LYS A 83 -14.24 7.23 -10.74
CA LYS A 83 -14.16 6.71 -12.13
C LYS A 83 -15.32 5.77 -12.45
N GLN A 84 -15.76 4.94 -11.51
CA GLN A 84 -16.89 4.04 -11.71
C GLN A 84 -18.23 4.79 -11.74
N GLU A 85 -18.43 5.81 -10.91
CA GLU A 85 -19.60 6.68 -10.99
C GLU A 85 -19.65 7.44 -12.32
N ALA A 86 -18.52 7.99 -12.78
CA ALA A 86 -18.46 8.66 -14.08
C ALA A 86 -18.78 7.70 -15.25
N VAL A 87 -18.42 6.43 -15.17
CA VAL A 87 -18.79 5.41 -16.18
C VAL A 87 -20.25 5.00 -16.06
N PHE A 88 -20.78 4.90 -14.84
CA PHE A 88 -22.18 4.52 -14.58
C PHE A 88 -23.15 5.62 -15.03
N TYR A 89 -22.88 6.88 -14.67
CA TYR A 89 -23.71 8.03 -15.09
C TYR A 89 -23.36 8.54 -16.50
N GLY A 90 -22.13 8.34 -16.98
CA GLY A 90 -21.73 8.71 -18.34
C GLY A 90 -22.27 7.79 -19.45
N ARG A 91 -22.79 6.60 -19.09
CA ARG A 91 -23.38 5.65 -20.05
C ARG A 91 -24.77 6.06 -20.55
N GLU A 92 -25.47 6.96 -19.87
CA GLU A 92 -26.73 7.52 -20.40
C GLU A 92 -26.50 8.67 -21.39
N ALA A 93 -25.36 9.37 -21.31
CA ALA A 93 -25.05 10.50 -22.18
C ALA A 93 -24.32 10.11 -23.49
N SER A 94 -23.78 8.89 -23.62
CA SER A 94 -22.86 8.54 -24.72
C SER A 94 -23.31 7.34 -25.57
N LYS A 95 -24.62 7.22 -25.84
CA LYS A 95 -25.12 6.38 -26.95
C LYS A 95 -25.16 7.11 -28.30
N ASN A 96 -24.96 8.43 -28.34
CA ASN A 96 -25.04 9.22 -29.58
C ASN A 96 -23.69 9.67 -30.19
N GLU A 97 -22.54 9.35 -29.58
CA GLU A 97 -21.24 9.87 -30.06
C GLU A 97 -20.22 8.79 -30.50
N ILE A 98 -20.46 7.51 -30.20
CA ILE A 98 -19.49 6.43 -30.51
C ILE A 98 -19.51 5.99 -31.98
N GLU A 99 -20.49 6.42 -32.79
CA GLU A 99 -20.56 6.08 -34.22
C GLU A 99 -19.73 6.99 -35.15
N LYS A 100 -19.07 8.04 -34.65
CA LYS A 100 -18.36 9.03 -35.50
C LYS A 100 -16.83 8.97 -35.53
N GLN A 101 -16.16 8.09 -34.79
CA GLN A 101 -14.68 8.14 -34.70
C GLN A 101 -13.91 6.91 -35.22
N ASN A 102 -14.56 5.85 -35.71
CA ASN A 102 -13.87 4.68 -36.27
C ASN A 102 -13.54 4.80 -37.78
N LYS A 103 -12.90 5.90 -38.19
CA LYS A 103 -12.28 6.05 -39.54
C LYS A 103 -11.06 6.96 -39.50
N LYS A 104 -9.92 6.41 -39.03
CA LYS A 104 -8.50 6.81 -39.20
C LYS A 104 -7.77 6.21 -38.00
N THR A 105 -6.79 5.32 -38.10
CA THR A 105 -5.62 5.37 -38.97
C THR A 105 -4.91 4.00 -38.90
N ASN A 106 -4.41 3.50 -40.03
CA ASN A 106 -3.49 2.37 -40.14
C ASN A 106 -2.13 2.88 -40.66
N SER A 107 -1.07 2.09 -40.41
CA SER A 107 0.28 2.09 -41.06
C SER A 107 1.28 3.12 -40.47
N SER A 108 2.59 2.86 -40.25
CA SER A 108 3.48 1.75 -40.61
C SER A 108 4.82 1.85 -39.84
N GLN A 109 5.48 0.69 -39.62
CA GLN A 109 6.93 0.33 -39.76
C GLN A 109 8.05 1.25 -39.20
N GLU A 110 9.29 0.83 -38.92
CA GLU A 110 10.02 -0.39 -38.51
C GLU A 110 11.52 0.05 -38.50
N GLN A 111 12.37 -0.62 -37.69
CA GLN A 111 13.85 -0.72 -37.76
C GLN A 111 14.76 0.40 -37.17
N ASN A 112 15.53 0.02 -36.13
CA ASN A 112 17.01 -0.06 -36.19
C ASN A 112 17.60 -0.76 -34.94
N GLU A 113 18.28 -1.89 -35.19
CA GLU A 113 19.29 -2.55 -34.32
C GLU A 113 20.65 -1.84 -34.53
N SER A 114 21.74 -1.92 -33.76
CA SER A 114 22.23 -2.73 -32.64
C SER A 114 23.52 -2.08 -32.10
N ILE A 115 23.81 -2.18 -30.79
CA ILE A 115 25.19 -2.34 -30.26
C ILE A 115 25.09 -3.32 -29.08
N GLN A 116 25.62 -4.53 -29.28
CA GLN A 116 25.84 -5.53 -28.25
C GLN A 116 27.13 -5.23 -27.49
N ILE A 117 27.07 -5.13 -26.17
CA ILE A 117 28.18 -5.54 -25.30
C ILE A 117 27.63 -6.49 -24.24
N SER A 118 28.13 -7.71 -24.33
CA SER A 118 27.83 -8.87 -23.49
C SER A 118 28.24 -8.66 -22.04
N THR A 119 27.26 -8.74 -21.14
CA THR A 119 27.49 -9.20 -19.76
C THR A 119 26.34 -10.12 -19.36
N GLN A 120 26.40 -11.37 -19.81
CA GLN A 120 25.58 -12.45 -19.27
C GLN A 120 26.07 -12.78 -17.85
N VAL A 121 25.40 -12.25 -16.83
CA VAL A 121 25.45 -12.82 -15.46
C VAL A 121 24.05 -12.78 -14.88
N LEU A 122 23.44 -13.98 -14.82
CA LEU A 122 22.24 -14.39 -14.08
C LEU A 122 21.10 -13.37 -13.97
N ARG A 123 20.35 -13.22 -15.07
CA ARG A 123 18.90 -13.03 -14.97
C ARG A 123 18.27 -14.43 -15.02
N THR A 124 18.14 -15.09 -13.88
CA THR A 124 17.20 -16.22 -13.81
C THR A 124 15.80 -15.64 -13.92
N GLN A 125 15.23 -15.84 -15.10
CA GLN A 125 13.83 -15.66 -15.43
C GLN A 125 12.97 -16.32 -14.36
N THR A 126 12.16 -15.54 -13.65
CA THR A 126 10.93 -16.03 -13.05
C THR A 126 9.79 -15.48 -13.88
N ASP A 127 9.38 -16.25 -14.87
CA ASP A 127 8.22 -15.96 -15.71
C ASP A 127 6.94 -15.89 -14.85
N THR A 128 6.04 -14.98 -15.22
CA THR A 128 4.62 -14.88 -14.83
C THR A 128 4.22 -14.21 -13.50
N GLN A 129 4.81 -13.05 -13.18
CA GLN A 129 4.09 -12.01 -12.42
C GLN A 129 4.61 -10.65 -12.90
N GLY A 130 3.74 -9.86 -13.55
CA GLY A 130 4.10 -8.65 -14.32
C GLY A 130 5.26 -7.85 -13.70
N ASP A 131 6.26 -7.57 -14.51
CA ASP A 131 7.55 -7.02 -14.11
C ASP A 131 7.39 -5.88 -13.10
N ILE A 132 7.73 -6.14 -11.85
CA ILE A 132 7.75 -5.12 -10.81
C ILE A 132 8.88 -4.14 -11.19
N PRO A 133 8.61 -2.83 -11.30
CA PRO A 133 9.66 -1.85 -11.58
C PRO A 133 10.80 -1.95 -10.58
N VAL A 134 12.04 -1.75 -11.02
CA VAL A 134 13.25 -1.89 -10.19
C VAL A 134 13.16 -1.04 -8.93
N GLU A 135 12.60 0.16 -9.03
CA GLU A 135 12.40 1.10 -7.93
C GLU A 135 11.50 0.51 -6.84
N LYS A 136 10.45 -0.22 -7.24
CA LYS A 136 9.59 -0.93 -6.28
C LYS A 136 10.31 -2.12 -5.65
N GLN A 137 11.14 -2.84 -6.42
CA GLN A 137 11.93 -3.95 -5.87
C GLN A 137 12.94 -3.45 -4.84
N GLN A 138 13.62 -2.33 -5.11
CA GLN A 138 14.51 -1.64 -4.17
C GLN A 138 13.76 -1.25 -2.90
N LEU A 139 12.57 -0.66 -3.05
CA LEU A 139 11.74 -0.24 -1.92
C LEU A 139 11.31 -1.43 -1.05
N TYR A 140 10.86 -2.53 -1.67
CA TYR A 140 10.53 -3.76 -0.96
C TYR A 140 11.73 -4.35 -0.26
N THR A 141 12.88 -4.40 -0.91
CA THR A 141 14.13 -4.89 -0.31
C THR A 141 14.48 -4.10 0.95
N LEU A 142 14.35 -2.77 0.91
CA LEU A 142 14.54 -1.92 2.09
C LEU A 142 13.55 -2.26 3.21
N PHE A 143 12.27 -2.47 2.90
CA PHE A 143 11.26 -2.86 3.91
C PHE A 143 11.59 -4.21 4.55
N GLY A 144 11.99 -5.20 3.75
CA GLY A 144 12.39 -6.51 4.25
C GLY A 144 13.59 -6.45 5.17
N LEU A 145 14.57 -5.62 4.82
CA LEU A 145 15.76 -5.41 5.64
C LEU A 145 15.41 -4.81 7.00
N ILE A 146 14.59 -3.75 7.02
CA ILE A 146 14.13 -3.14 8.27
C ILE A 146 13.34 -4.14 9.13
N GLN A 147 12.46 -4.94 8.51
CA GLN A 147 11.69 -5.96 9.23
C GLN A 147 12.58 -7.11 9.76
N ALA A 148 13.61 -7.50 9.02
CA ALA A 148 14.54 -8.56 9.42
C ALA A 148 15.38 -8.14 10.64
N GLU A 149 15.72 -6.86 10.74
CA GLU A 149 16.49 -6.26 11.83
C GLU A 149 15.59 -5.71 12.96
N LEU A 150 14.43 -6.33 13.20
CA LEU A 150 13.51 -5.98 14.30
C LEU A 150 13.02 -4.50 14.25
N ASP A 151 12.55 -4.07 13.08
CA ASP A 151 11.98 -2.74 12.77
C ASP A 151 12.98 -1.56 12.74
N LYS A 152 14.28 -1.82 12.90
CA LYS A 152 15.34 -0.81 12.81
C LYS A 152 16.56 -1.33 12.06
N PHE A 153 17.09 -0.54 11.14
CA PHE A 153 18.28 -0.90 10.36
C PHE A 153 19.32 0.21 10.41
N ASN A 154 20.58 -0.16 10.68
CA ASN A 154 21.68 0.80 10.86
C ASN A 154 22.81 0.62 9.82
N SER A 155 22.89 -0.56 9.20
CA SER A 155 24.06 -1.00 8.43
C SER A 155 23.89 -0.75 6.94
N VAL A 156 23.89 0.53 6.53
CA VAL A 156 23.66 0.97 5.13
C VAL A 156 24.50 0.23 4.09
N ASP A 157 25.70 -0.26 4.47
CA ASP A 157 26.60 -1.00 3.60
C ASP A 157 25.98 -2.30 3.04
N ILE A 158 25.05 -2.94 3.75
CA ILE A 158 24.34 -4.14 3.27
C ILE A 158 23.62 -3.86 1.95
N LEU A 159 23.14 -2.62 1.75
CA LEU A 159 22.47 -2.24 0.51
C LEU A 159 23.46 -2.10 -0.66
N LYS A 160 24.73 -1.74 -0.41
CA LYS A 160 25.73 -1.59 -1.48
C LYS A 160 26.07 -2.91 -2.17
N ASP A 161 26.05 -3.99 -1.39
CA ASP A 161 26.34 -5.34 -1.89
C ASP A 161 25.14 -5.97 -2.61
N CYS A 162 23.95 -5.34 -2.51
CA CYS A 162 22.74 -5.84 -3.14
C CYS A 162 22.70 -5.47 -4.64
N ILE A 163 22.48 -6.48 -5.50
CA ILE A 163 22.45 -6.31 -6.96
C ILE A 163 21.44 -5.25 -7.44
N LEU A 164 20.35 -5.07 -6.70
CA LEU A 164 19.30 -4.09 -7.01
C LEU A 164 19.76 -2.64 -6.83
N PHE A 165 20.85 -2.41 -6.12
CA PHE A 165 21.37 -1.08 -5.81
C PHE A 165 22.76 -0.81 -6.39
N LYS A 166 23.27 -1.71 -7.24
CA LYS A 166 24.65 -1.66 -7.76
C LYS A 166 25.04 -0.33 -8.43
N ASN A 167 24.06 0.37 -9.02
CA ASN A 167 24.25 1.65 -9.70
C ASN A 167 23.58 2.82 -8.98
N GLU A 168 23.08 2.60 -7.77
CA GLU A 168 22.31 3.58 -7.02
C GLU A 168 23.18 4.25 -5.95
N ASN A 169 23.10 5.57 -5.84
CA ASN A 169 23.70 6.27 -4.70
C ASN A 169 22.82 6.03 -3.45
N ILE A 170 23.19 5.05 -2.62
CA ILE A 170 22.40 4.63 -1.47
C ILE A 170 22.00 5.80 -0.56
N ARG A 171 22.89 6.79 -0.35
CA ARG A 171 22.58 7.94 0.51
C ARG A 171 21.49 8.82 -0.10
N GLU A 172 21.55 9.07 -1.39
CA GLU A 172 20.54 9.86 -2.12
C GLU A 172 19.22 9.10 -2.20
N TYR A 173 19.28 7.79 -2.45
CA TYR A 173 18.11 6.91 -2.43
C TYR A 173 17.40 6.94 -1.07
N LEU A 174 18.13 6.74 0.04
CA LEU A 174 17.54 6.80 1.38
C LEU A 174 16.98 8.19 1.70
N LYS A 175 17.64 9.26 1.25
CA LYS A 175 17.12 10.63 1.40
C LYS A 175 15.82 10.83 0.63
N LYS A 176 15.73 10.32 -0.60
CA LYS A 176 14.52 10.34 -1.44
C LYS A 176 13.38 9.59 -0.78
N VAL A 177 13.59 8.32 -0.42
CA VAL A 177 12.56 7.45 0.18
C VAL A 177 12.10 7.96 1.55
N LYS A 178 13.00 8.58 2.32
CA LYS A 178 12.63 9.32 3.54
C LYS A 178 11.75 10.53 3.23
N GLY A 179 12.12 11.34 2.23
CA GLY A 179 11.33 12.49 1.78
C GLY A 179 9.93 12.10 1.30
N GLU A 180 9.81 10.93 0.69
CA GLU A 180 8.53 10.34 0.28
C GLU A 180 7.71 9.75 1.45
N GLY A 181 8.27 9.66 2.66
CA GLY A 181 7.57 9.22 3.87
C GLY A 181 7.56 7.70 4.10
N TYR A 182 8.28 6.93 3.29
CA TYR A 182 8.35 5.47 3.40
C TYR A 182 9.25 4.98 4.53
N ILE A 183 10.27 5.76 4.90
CA ILE A 183 11.14 5.48 6.05
C ILE A 183 11.25 6.70 6.96
N LYS A 184 11.60 6.45 8.21
CA LYS A 184 12.04 7.43 9.20
C LYS A 184 13.50 7.22 9.51
N GLN A 185 14.16 8.28 9.92
CA GLN A 185 15.58 8.29 10.28
C GLN A 185 15.70 8.86 11.69
N SER A 186 16.40 8.15 12.56
CA SER A 186 16.66 8.51 13.96
C SER A 186 18.16 8.38 14.25
N VAL A 187 18.62 9.09 15.28
CA VAL A 187 19.98 8.93 15.81
C VAL A 187 19.83 8.44 17.24
N GLU A 188 20.32 7.23 17.51
CA GLU A 188 20.30 6.58 18.82
C GLU A 188 21.73 6.19 19.16
N ASP A 189 22.25 6.60 20.32
CA ASP A 189 23.63 6.30 20.77
C ASP A 189 24.72 6.67 19.74
N ASN A 190 24.57 7.82 19.07
CA ASN A 190 25.42 8.28 17.96
C ASN A 190 25.41 7.36 16.72
N VAL A 191 24.51 6.38 16.67
CA VAL A 191 24.31 5.49 15.52
C VAL A 191 23.10 5.96 14.73
N LEU A 192 23.26 6.04 13.42
CA LEU A 192 22.17 6.38 12.53
C LEU A 192 21.29 5.16 12.25
N SER A 193 20.00 5.26 12.56
CA SER A 193 19.04 4.18 12.40
C SER A 193 17.89 4.57 11.47
N TYR A 194 17.38 3.59 10.71
CA TYR A 194 16.26 3.73 9.80
C TYR A 194 15.13 2.78 10.20
N SER A 195 13.90 3.27 10.19
CA SER A 195 12.69 2.50 10.49
C SER A 195 11.58 2.79 9.48
N LEU A 196 10.49 2.04 9.52
CA LEU A 196 9.37 2.23 8.60
C LEU A 196 8.63 3.56 8.86
N GLY A 197 8.32 4.26 7.78
CA GLY A 197 7.65 5.55 7.79
C GLY A 197 6.13 5.45 7.71
N TRP A 198 5.45 6.60 7.85
CA TRP A 198 3.99 6.64 7.85
C TRP A 198 3.40 6.14 6.53
N ARG A 199 4.05 6.43 5.40
CA ARG A 199 3.56 6.06 4.07
C ARG A 199 3.64 4.57 3.83
N PHE A 200 4.64 3.90 4.41
CA PHE A 200 4.68 2.43 4.40
C PHE A 200 3.41 1.85 5.04
N TYR A 201 3.05 2.32 6.24
CA TYR A 201 1.86 1.81 6.94
C TYR A 201 0.56 2.17 6.23
N ALA A 202 0.51 3.31 5.53
CA ALA A 202 -0.64 3.71 4.74
C ALA A 202 -0.84 2.82 3.50
N GLU A 203 0.23 2.56 2.73
CA GLU A 203 0.14 1.83 1.46
C GLU A 203 0.14 0.30 1.63
N TYR A 204 0.92 -0.21 2.58
CA TYR A 204 1.17 -1.66 2.73
C TYR A 204 0.55 -2.24 4.00
N GLY A 205 0.30 -1.40 5.01
CA GLY A 205 -0.22 -1.82 6.30
C GLY A 205 0.80 -2.53 7.20
N ARG A 206 0.46 -2.66 8.49
CA ARG A 206 1.31 -3.31 9.50
C ARG A 206 1.57 -4.80 9.25
N PHE A 207 0.72 -5.43 8.42
CA PHE A 207 0.79 -6.86 8.13
C PHE A 207 1.44 -7.17 6.78
N PHE A 208 2.02 -6.18 6.11
CA PHE A 208 2.80 -6.44 4.91
C PHE A 208 3.97 -7.35 5.25
N ASN A 209 3.84 -8.60 4.84
CA ASN A 209 4.77 -9.64 5.17
C ASN A 209 5.60 -9.95 3.93
N MET A 210 6.84 -9.46 3.93
CA MET A 210 7.80 -9.65 2.85
C MET A 210 8.03 -11.14 2.53
N SER A 211 8.00 -12.03 3.53
CA SER A 211 8.16 -13.47 3.29
C SER A 211 6.99 -14.07 2.49
N LYS A 212 5.78 -13.54 2.65
CA LYS A 212 4.62 -13.92 1.82
C LYS A 212 4.71 -13.29 0.44
N PHE A 213 5.17 -12.05 0.36
CA PHE A 213 5.30 -11.31 -0.91
C PHE A 213 6.28 -12.00 -1.88
N TYR A 214 7.46 -12.39 -1.40
CA TYR A 214 8.46 -13.08 -2.23
C TYR A 214 8.17 -14.56 -2.47
N LYS A 215 7.03 -15.09 -1.98
CA LYS A 215 6.69 -16.52 -2.00
C LYS A 215 7.93 -17.37 -1.71
N ILE A 216 8.70 -17.02 -0.67
CA ILE A 216 9.92 -17.77 -0.34
C ILE A 216 9.46 -19.19 -0.06
N LYS A 217 9.64 -20.10 -1.04
CA LYS A 217 9.37 -21.51 -0.84
C LYS A 217 10.25 -21.87 0.34
N LYS A 218 9.64 -22.19 1.49
CA LYS A 218 10.36 -22.82 2.58
C LYS A 218 11.03 -24.03 1.95
N GLY A 219 12.33 -23.94 1.72
CA GLY A 219 13.10 -25.11 1.34
C GLY A 219 12.81 -26.13 2.41
N SER A 220 12.20 -27.25 2.03
CA SER A 220 12.22 -28.45 2.84
C SER A 220 13.67 -28.65 3.21
N ARG A 221 14.00 -28.44 4.48
CA ARG A 221 15.33 -28.78 5.01
C ARG A 221 15.50 -30.27 4.72
N MET A 222 16.41 -30.59 3.81
CA MET A 222 17.09 -31.90 3.77
C MET A 222 18.05 -31.97 4.96
#